data_AF-A0A645HBS3-F1
#
_entry.id   AF-A0A645HBS3-F1
#
_cell.length_a   1.000
_cell.length_b   1.000
_cell.length_c   1.000
_cell.angle_alpha   90.00
_cell.angle_beta   90.00
_cell.angle_gamma   90.00
#
_symmetry.space_group_name_H-M   'P 1'
#
loop_
_entity.id
_entity.type
_entity.pdbx_description
1 polymer ?
#
loop_
_entity_poly.entity_id
_entity_poly.type
_entity_poly.pdbx_seq_one_letter_code
_entity_poly.pdbx_strand_id
1 'polypeptide(L)'
;MIAFPELLDFQERICKKINVKSQYFQSPGGTNAGAIHKSEGGVLTLTHCICSRNIHSQSSIIDADDYHAAKESLIAMLKEIDRKLIDEFKEARR
;
A
#
# COMPACT_ATOMS: atom_id res chain seq x y z
N MET A 1 -7.29 8.70 1.21
CA MET A 1 -7.84 7.64 2.08
C MET A 1 -7.36 7.90 3.49
N ILE A 2 -8.13 7.52 4.50
CA ILE A 2 -7.56 7.38 5.85
C ILE A 2 -6.93 5.99 5.88
N ALA A 3 -5.61 5.91 6.05
CA ALA A 3 -4.93 4.63 6.10
C ALA A 3 -5.33 3.88 7.37
N PHE A 4 -5.64 2.59 7.19
CA PHE A 4 -5.82 1.66 8.30
C PHE A 4 -4.42 1.23 8.80
N PRO A 5 -3.99 1.70 9.98
CA PRO A 5 -2.64 1.50 10.52
C PRO A 5 -2.17 0.05 10.51
N GLU A 6 -3.04 -0.90 10.87
CA GLU A 6 -2.67 -2.31 10.99
C GLU A 6 -2.34 -2.94 9.62
N LEU A 7 -2.97 -2.47 8.54
CA LEU A 7 -2.61 -2.87 7.18
C LEU A 7 -1.33 -2.18 6.68
N LEU A 8 -1.08 -0.94 7.12
CA LEU A 8 0.17 -0.24 6.83
C LEU A 8 1.35 -0.92 7.54
N ASP A 9 1.20 -1.29 8.81
CA ASP A 9 2.19 -2.03 9.59
C ASP A 9 2.43 -3.42 9.01
N PHE A 10 1.38 -4.09 8.54
CA PHE A 10 1.52 -5.34 7.79
C PHE A 10 2.40 -5.15 6.54
N GLN A 11 2.14 -4.14 5.72
CA GLN A 11 2.95 -3.85 4.54
C GLN A 11 4.41 -3.57 4.93
N GLU A 12 4.65 -2.73 5.94
CA GLU A 12 6.01 -2.40 6.40
C GLU A 12 6.75 -3.66 6.90
N ARG A 13 6.07 -4.53 7.66
CA ARG A 13 6.62 -5.80 8.14
C ARG A 13 7.00 -6.72 6.98
N ILE A 14 6.18 -6.80 5.93
CA ILE A 14 6.50 -7.58 4.73
C ILE A 14 7.75 -7.03 4.06
N CYS A 15 7.83 -5.70 3.84
CA CYS A 15 9.02 -5.07 3.25
C CYS A 15 10.29 -5.38 4.04
N LYS A 16 10.24 -5.28 5.38
CA LYS A 16 11.35 -5.65 6.28
C LYS A 16 11.71 -7.13 6.18
N LYS A 17 10.72 -8.02 6.15
CA LYS A 17 10.91 -9.48 6.08
C LYS A 17 11.66 -9.91 4.81
N ILE A 18 11.33 -9.31 3.67
CA ILE A 18 11.97 -9.62 2.38
C ILE A 18 13.15 -8.69 2.05
N ASN A 19 13.52 -7.79 2.96
CA ASN A 19 14.63 -6.86 2.83
C ASN A 19 14.56 -5.94 1.60
N VAL A 20 13.37 -5.42 1.30
CA VAL A 20 13.19 -4.37 0.27
C VAL A 20 13.05 -2.99 0.91
N LYS A 21 13.55 -1.97 0.23
CA LYS A 21 13.43 -0.57 0.68
C LYS A 21 11.98 -0.11 0.55
N SER A 22 11.53 0.66 1.53
CA SER A 22 10.24 1.34 1.52
C SER A 22 10.35 2.65 2.28
N GLN A 23 9.42 3.58 2.03
CA GLN A 23 9.35 4.85 2.73
C GLN A 23 7.93 5.18 3.13
N TYR A 24 7.78 5.89 4.25
CA TYR A 24 6.51 6.53 4.58
C TYR A 24 6.28 7.71 3.64
N PHE A 25 5.04 7.83 3.16
CA PHE A 25 4.66 8.92 2.28
C PHE A 25 3.25 9.41 2.58
N GLN A 26 3.14 10.69 2.93
CA GLN A 26 1.86 11.37 3.03
C GLN A 26 1.65 12.18 1.74
N SER A 27 0.76 11.69 0.87
CA SER A 27 0.44 12.38 -0.37
C SER A 27 -0.36 13.65 -0.11
N PRO A 28 0.02 14.81 -0.70
CA PRO A 28 -0.81 16.01 -0.69
C PRO A 28 -2.00 15.90 -1.68
N GLY A 29 -2.04 14.85 -2.50
CA GLY A 29 -3.08 14.61 -3.51
C GLY A 29 -4.02 13.45 -3.16
N GLY A 30 -5.04 13.26 -4.00
CA GLY A 30 -5.99 12.16 -3.92
C GLY A 30 -5.59 10.94 -4.76
N THR A 31 -6.14 9.78 -4.41
CA THR A 31 -6.06 8.53 -5.19
C THR A 31 -7.41 7.84 -5.20
N ASN A 32 -7.57 6.81 -6.04
CA ASN A 32 -8.80 5.99 -6.10
C ASN A 32 -9.15 5.38 -4.73
N ALA A 33 -8.13 5.08 -3.90
CA ALA A 33 -8.34 4.56 -2.55
C ALA A 33 -9.19 5.50 -1.69
N GLY A 34 -9.15 6.81 -1.95
CA GLY A 34 -10.00 7.80 -1.30
C GLY A 34 -11.50 7.54 -1.49
N ALA A 35 -11.92 7.02 -2.64
CA ALA A 35 -13.30 6.63 -2.88
C ALA A 35 -13.57 5.17 -2.44
N ILE A 36 -12.67 4.25 -2.81
CA ILE A 36 -12.84 2.80 -2.59
C ILE A 36 -13.00 2.47 -1.10
N HIS A 37 -12.21 3.05 -0.19
CA HIS A 37 -12.32 2.68 1.23
C HIS A 37 -13.67 3.02 1.87
N LYS A 38 -14.45 3.91 1.25
CA LYS A 38 -15.78 4.35 1.72
C LYS A 38 -16.94 3.65 1.01
N SER A 39 -16.68 2.80 0.01
CA SER A 39 -17.77 2.13 -0.70
C SER A 39 -18.41 1.07 0.18
N GLU A 40 -19.72 0.84 -0.01
CA GLU A 40 -20.50 -0.14 0.75
C GLU A 40 -20.39 0.07 2.27
N GLY A 41 -20.15 -1.00 3.05
CA GLY A 41 -19.88 -0.94 4.49
C GLY A 41 -18.43 -0.56 4.84
N GLY A 42 -17.65 -0.08 3.87
CA GLY A 42 -16.22 0.14 3.97
C GLY A 42 -15.41 -1.01 3.39
N VAL A 43 -14.32 -0.65 2.68
CA VAL A 43 -13.42 -1.62 2.05
C VAL A 43 -12.02 -1.41 2.61
N LEU A 44 -11.43 -2.46 3.17
CA LEU A 44 -10.04 -2.44 3.63
C LEU A 44 -9.13 -2.10 2.44
N THR A 45 -8.52 -0.91 2.46
CA THR A 45 -7.82 -0.35 1.30
C THR A 45 -6.51 0.29 1.73
N LEU A 46 -5.44 0.05 0.96
CA LEU A 46 -4.16 0.74 1.07
C LEU A 46 -3.62 1.10 -0.31
N THR A 47 -3.08 2.32 -0.45
CA THR A 47 -2.42 2.73 -1.68
C THR A 47 -0.99 2.18 -1.69
N HIS A 48 -0.70 1.24 -2.58
CA HIS A 48 0.64 0.74 -2.84
C HIS A 48 1.22 1.49 -4.06
N CYS A 49 2.23 2.33 -3.85
CA CYS A 49 2.74 3.21 -4.91
C CYS A 49 4.26 3.38 -4.84
N ILE A 50 4.81 3.86 -5.95
CA ILE A 50 6.19 4.37 -6.08
C ILE A 50 6.13 5.87 -6.35
N CYS A 51 7.20 6.58 -5.98
CA CYS A 51 7.32 7.99 -6.33
C CYS A 51 7.80 8.15 -7.77
N SER A 52 7.37 9.24 -8.39
CA SER A 52 7.87 9.67 -9.70
C SER A 52 8.11 11.17 -9.65
N ARG A 53 9.17 11.62 -10.32
CA ARG A 53 9.39 13.05 -10.57
C ARG A 53 8.57 13.47 -11.79
N ASN A 54 8.10 14.72 -11.77
CA ASN A 54 7.39 15.35 -12.89
C ASN A 54 6.12 14.60 -13.34
N ILE A 55 5.36 14.05 -12.38
CA ILE A 55 4.04 13.48 -12.64
C ILE A 55 3.12 14.55 -13.27
N HIS A 56 2.25 14.12 -14.19
CA HIS A 56 1.35 15.00 -14.95
C HIS A 56 2.07 16.01 -15.87
N SER A 57 3.28 15.69 -16.32
CA SER A 57 3.99 16.42 -17.37
C SER A 57 4.20 15.54 -18.60
N GLN A 58 4.86 16.07 -19.63
CA GLN A 58 5.19 15.30 -20.84
C GLN A 58 6.20 14.16 -20.59
N SER A 59 6.96 14.21 -19.48
CA SER A 59 7.95 13.17 -19.14
C SER A 59 8.04 12.98 -17.63
N SER A 60 7.80 11.76 -17.18
CA SER A 60 7.94 11.34 -15.78
C SER A 60 9.17 10.45 -15.61
N ILE A 61 9.82 10.51 -14.44
CA ILE A 61 11.03 9.74 -14.13
C ILE A 61 10.80 8.98 -12.83
N ILE A 62 11.00 7.66 -12.89
CA ILE A 62 11.00 6.76 -11.74
C ILE A 62 12.40 6.19 -11.52
N ASP A 63 12.67 5.72 -10.30
CA ASP A 63 13.78 4.79 -10.06
C ASP A 63 13.32 3.37 -10.43
N ALA A 64 14.15 2.63 -11.15
CA ALA A 64 13.83 1.25 -11.52
C ALA A 64 13.81 0.33 -10.30
N ASP A 65 14.65 0.60 -9.30
CA ASP A 65 14.71 -0.18 -8.06
C ASP A 65 13.40 -0.04 -7.26
N ASP A 66 12.78 1.14 -7.26
CA ASP A 66 11.47 1.36 -6.62
C ASP A 66 10.39 0.48 -7.26
N TYR A 67 10.39 0.37 -8.60
CA TYR A 67 9.45 -0.51 -9.31
C TYR A 67 9.66 -1.98 -8.93
N HIS A 68 10.92 -2.44 -8.88
CA HIS A 68 11.25 -3.81 -8.50
C HIS A 68 10.85 -4.11 -7.05
N ALA A 69 11.18 -3.21 -6.10
CA ALA A 69 10.83 -3.35 -4.69
C ALA A 69 9.30 -3.35 -4.48
N ALA A 70 8.57 -2.47 -5.18
CA ALA A 70 7.10 -2.43 -5.13
C ALA A 70 6.49 -3.74 -5.66
N LYS A 71 6.97 -4.24 -6.80
CA LYS A 71 6.51 -5.52 -7.35
C LYS A 71 6.76 -6.67 -6.38
N GLU A 72 7.96 -6.76 -5.82
CA GLU A 72 8.35 -7.85 -4.93
C GLU A 72 7.52 -7.84 -3.62
N SER A 73 7.39 -6.67 -3.00
CA SER A 73 6.59 -6.51 -1.79
C SER A 73 5.10 -6.78 -2.04
N LEU A 74 4.52 -6.34 -3.16
CA LEU A 74 3.14 -6.64 -3.51
C LEU A 74 2.91 -8.16 -3.66
N ILE A 75 3.81 -8.85 -4.35
CA ILE A 75 3.72 -10.31 -4.50
C ILE A 75 3.85 -11.00 -3.13
N ALA A 76 4.77 -10.55 -2.28
CA ALA A 76 4.93 -11.11 -0.93
C ALA A 76 3.68 -10.89 -0.06
N MET A 77 3.08 -9.69 -0.10
CA MET A 77 1.81 -9.40 0.58
C MET A 77 0.71 -10.33 0.11
N LEU A 78 0.50 -10.47 -1.21
CA LEU A 78 -0.55 -11.33 -1.77
C LEU A 78 -0.39 -12.80 -1.39
N LYS A 79 0.84 -13.27 -1.17
CA LYS A 79 1.12 -14.65 -0.70
C LYS A 79 0.85 -14.84 0.79
N GLU A 80 0.91 -13.78 1.60
CA GLU A 80 0.67 -13.86 3.05
C GLU A 80 -0.76 -13.48 3.44
N ILE A 81 -1.52 -12.83 2.55
CA ILE A 81 -2.93 -12.54 2.79
C ILE A 81 -3.74 -13.83 2.67
N ASP A 82 -4.30 -14.26 3.79
CA ASP A 82 -5.26 -15.36 3.87
C ASP A 82 -6.54 -14.92 4.61
N ARG A 83 -7.50 -15.85 4.72
CA ARG A 83 -8.77 -15.56 5.38
C ARG A 83 -8.59 -15.18 6.85
N LYS A 84 -7.65 -15.81 7.53
CA LYS A 84 -7.38 -15.59 8.95
C LYS A 84 -6.89 -14.16 9.18
N LEU A 85 -5.91 -13.71 8.39
CA LEU A 85 -5.37 -12.36 8.47
C LEU A 85 -6.43 -11.29 8.17
N ILE A 86 -7.29 -11.53 7.17
CA ILE A 86 -8.40 -10.63 6.86
C ILE A 86 -9.41 -10.54 8.01
N ASP A 87 -9.71 -11.66 8.67
CA ASP A 87 -10.62 -11.64 9.81
C ASP A 87 -9.97 -10.98 11.04
N GLU A 88 -8.66 -11.16 11.27
CA GLU A 88 -7.90 -10.40 12.28
C GLU A 88 -7.99 -8.88 12.05
N PHE A 89 -7.86 -8.40 10.81
CA PHE A 89 -8.01 -6.96 10.51
C PHE A 89 -9.42 -6.42 10.78
N LYS A 90 -10.47 -7.23 10.60
CA LYS A 90 -11.85 -6.80 10.88
C LYS A 90 -12.11 -6.63 12.38
N GLU A 91 -11.50 -7.49 13.20
CA GLU A 91 -11.67 -7.46 14.66
C GLU A 91 -10.79 -6.41 15.35
N ALA A 92 -9.68 -5.98 14.72
CA ALA A 92 -8.74 -5.02 15.31
C ALA A 92 -9.35 -3.68 15.76
N ARG A 93 -10.53 -3.31 15.24
CA ARG A 93 -11.23 -2.04 15.56
C ARG A 93 -12.73 -2.22 15.81
N ARG A 94 -13.14 -3.44 16.19
CA ARG A 94 -14.51 -3.71 16.65
C ARG A 94 -14.67 -3.45 18.14
#